data_AF-A0A8H3FYI6-F1
#
_entry.id   AF-A0A8H3FYI6-F1
#
_cell.length_a   1.000
_cell.length_b   1.000
_cell.length_c   1.000
_cell.angle_alpha   90.00
_cell.angle_beta   90.00
_cell.angle_gamma   90.00
#
_symmetry.space_group_name_H-M   'P 1'
#
loop_
_entity.id
_entity.type
_entity.pdbx_description
1 polymer ?
#
loop_
_entity_poly.entity_id
_entity_poly.type
_entity_poly.pdbx_seq_one_letter_code
_entity_poly.pdbx_strand_id
1 'polypeptide(L)'
;MHIQELPQVGIKSITEKDLDQLCRDDEAMIWRAMTSSSNTKTVMMLVPDLDHIVWHHRKEEFACDKLFGKHPHIKGVMTGEPNDRMWVIWTHRYYGHPHTISLTNTLYILRVVKEHQSKDHEQREHQVEQMRAILWAAQHEATEWKLDCVKMWDPAHIIQNVVERTGIRHRRVKRDEESIASLLWFGEGSGKEDMIEWLGNEKYGWR
;
A
#
# COMPACT_ATOMS: atom_id res chain seq x y z
N MET A 1 20.76 1.23 -22.03
CA MET A 1 19.85 1.84 -21.05
C MET A 1 18.51 2.01 -21.73
N HIS A 2 17.64 1.01 -21.63
CA HIS A 2 16.29 1.09 -22.22
C HIS A 2 15.44 1.99 -21.34
N ILE A 3 15.06 3.14 -21.88
CA ILE A 3 13.97 3.94 -21.33
C ILE A 3 12.71 3.11 -21.61
N GLN A 4 12.17 2.45 -20.59
CA GLN A 4 10.83 1.88 -20.70
C GLN A 4 9.86 3.04 -20.91
N GLU A 5 9.12 3.02 -22.01
CA GLU A 5 8.06 3.98 -22.29
C GLU A 5 7.06 4.00 -21.12
N LEU A 6 6.64 5.21 -20.75
CA LEU A 6 5.61 5.43 -19.74
C LEU A 6 4.31 4.73 -20.20
N PRO A 7 3.62 3.99 -19.31
CA PRO A 7 2.32 3.42 -19.65
C PRO A 7 1.34 4.55 -20.02
N GLN A 8 0.56 4.35 -21.09
CA GLN A 8 -0.47 5.28 -21.61
C GLN A 8 -1.65 5.52 -20.64
N VAL A 9 -1.59 4.98 -19.42
CA VAL A 9 -2.67 5.08 -18.43
C VAL A 9 -2.50 6.36 -17.61
N GLY A 10 -3.57 7.16 -17.50
CA GLY A 10 -3.55 8.43 -16.75
C GLY A 10 -3.35 8.22 -15.25
N ILE A 11 -2.26 8.76 -14.71
CA ILE A 11 -1.98 8.79 -13.26
C ILE A 11 -2.42 10.13 -12.69
N LYS A 12 -3.19 10.10 -11.59
CA LYS A 12 -3.53 11.26 -10.77
C LYS A 12 -2.86 11.16 -9.41
N SER A 13 -2.21 12.23 -8.96
CA SER A 13 -1.67 12.33 -7.59
C SER A 13 -2.77 12.34 -6.54
N ILE A 14 -2.54 11.63 -5.44
CA ILE A 14 -3.34 11.68 -4.23
C ILE A 14 -2.74 12.74 -3.31
N THR A 15 -3.59 13.64 -2.82
CA THR A 15 -3.23 14.64 -1.81
C THR A 15 -4.00 14.38 -0.52
N GLU A 16 -3.70 15.13 0.54
CA GLU A 16 -4.41 15.04 1.82
C GLU A 16 -5.94 15.23 1.66
N LYS A 17 -6.39 16.03 0.68
CA LYS A 17 -7.81 16.28 0.40
C LYS A 17 -8.56 15.06 -0.14
N ASP A 18 -7.84 14.13 -0.77
CA ASP A 18 -8.44 12.94 -1.36
C ASP A 18 -8.56 11.80 -0.31
N LEU A 19 -7.83 11.87 0.80
CA LEU A 19 -7.68 10.76 1.75
C LEU A 19 -8.98 10.38 2.45
N ASP A 20 -9.79 11.34 2.92
CA ASP A 20 -11.03 11.05 3.66
C ASP A 20 -11.98 10.19 2.80
N GLN A 21 -12.19 10.59 1.55
CA GLN A 21 -13.06 9.84 0.65
C GLN A 21 -12.48 8.46 0.32
N LEU A 22 -11.18 8.36 0.02
CA LEU A 22 -10.55 7.08 -0.30
C LEU A 22 -10.61 6.09 0.86
N CYS A 23 -10.37 6.54 2.10
CA CYS A 23 -10.44 5.68 3.27
C CYS A 23 -11.87 5.19 3.51
N ARG A 24 -12.88 6.06 3.36
CA ARG A 24 -14.30 5.66 3.48
C ARG A 24 -14.72 4.66 2.40
N ASP A 25 -14.28 4.87 1.17
CA ASP A 25 -14.59 3.98 0.05
C ASP A 25 -13.97 2.59 0.28
N ASP A 26 -12.70 2.54 0.71
CA ASP A 26 -11.99 1.30 1.05
C ASP A 26 -12.66 0.58 2.23
N GLU A 27 -12.96 1.30 3.31
CA GLU A 27 -13.65 0.74 4.47
C GLU A 27 -15.01 0.12 4.05
N ALA A 28 -15.80 0.84 3.26
CA ALA A 28 -17.08 0.33 2.76
C ALA A 28 -16.90 -0.90 1.85
N MET A 29 -15.82 -0.99 1.08
CA MET A 29 -15.49 -2.17 0.28
C MET A 29 -15.11 -3.35 1.16
N ILE A 30 -14.27 -3.13 2.17
CA ILE A 30 -13.82 -4.13 3.13
C ILE A 30 -15.04 -4.72 3.87
N TRP A 31 -15.93 -3.87 4.39
CA TRP A 31 -17.16 -4.33 5.07
C TRP A 31 -18.06 -5.16 4.15
N ARG A 32 -18.25 -4.73 2.89
CA ARG A 32 -19.02 -5.51 1.91
C ARG A 32 -18.38 -6.87 1.62
N ALA A 33 -17.06 -6.93 1.49
CA ALA A 33 -16.35 -8.18 1.26
C ALA A 33 -16.47 -9.13 2.46
N MET A 34 -16.33 -8.61 3.69
CA MET A 34 -16.43 -9.42 4.91
C MET A 34 -17.85 -9.96 5.12
N THR A 35 -18.88 -9.14 4.92
CA THR A 35 -20.28 -9.56 5.09
C THR A 35 -20.79 -10.51 4.00
N SER A 36 -20.21 -10.45 2.80
CA SER A 36 -20.56 -11.36 1.70
C SER A 36 -19.85 -12.71 1.76
N SER A 37 -18.85 -12.84 2.64
CA SER A 37 -18.08 -14.08 2.80
C SER A 37 -18.78 -15.02 3.79
N SER A 38 -18.96 -16.30 3.44
CA SER A 38 -19.41 -17.32 4.38
C SER A 38 -18.24 -17.79 5.25
N ASN A 39 -17.53 -16.84 5.88
CA ASN A 39 -16.28 -17.15 6.56
C ASN A 39 -16.59 -17.85 7.88
N THR A 40 -16.02 -19.05 8.07
CA THR A 40 -16.18 -19.82 9.31
C THR A 40 -15.17 -19.40 10.38
N LYS A 41 -14.22 -18.52 10.02
CA LYS A 41 -13.17 -17.99 10.89
C LYS A 41 -13.48 -16.58 11.33
N THR A 42 -12.94 -16.21 12.49
CA THR A 42 -12.98 -14.82 12.95
C THR A 42 -11.96 -14.00 12.17
N VAL A 43 -12.44 -12.99 11.42
CA VAL A 43 -11.57 -12.09 10.65
C VAL A 43 -11.16 -10.89 11.51
N MET A 44 -9.87 -10.56 11.47
CA MET A 44 -9.26 -9.46 12.21
C MET A 44 -8.58 -8.49 11.24
N MET A 45 -8.79 -7.20 11.45
CA MET A 45 -8.22 -6.15 10.62
C MET A 45 -8.05 -4.87 11.44
N LEU A 46 -6.99 -4.14 11.17
CA LEU A 46 -6.92 -2.72 11.52
C LEU A 46 -7.61 -1.96 10.39
N VAL A 47 -8.61 -1.14 10.70
CA VAL A 47 -9.29 -0.37 9.66
C VAL A 47 -8.34 0.71 9.14
N PRO A 48 -8.11 0.82 7.82
CA PRO A 48 -7.26 1.86 7.22
C PRO A 48 -8.02 3.19 7.15
N ASP A 49 -8.49 3.66 8.30
CA ASP A 49 -9.21 4.92 8.40
C ASP A 49 -8.30 6.14 8.18
N LEU A 50 -8.93 7.31 8.08
CA LEU A 50 -8.21 8.55 7.84
C LEU A 50 -7.18 8.83 8.93
N ASP A 51 -7.51 8.59 10.20
CA ASP A 51 -6.63 8.91 11.33
C ASP A 51 -5.37 8.03 11.32
N HIS A 52 -5.49 6.74 10.99
CA HIS A 52 -4.38 5.83 10.83
C HIS A 52 -3.45 6.25 9.69
N ILE A 53 -4.02 6.62 8.53
CA ILE A 53 -3.23 7.06 7.38
C ILE A 53 -2.54 8.40 7.66
N VAL A 54 -3.28 9.38 8.18
CA VAL A 54 -2.76 10.71 8.52
C VAL A 54 -1.68 10.61 9.59
N TRP A 55 -1.77 9.69 10.55
CA TRP A 55 -0.71 9.45 11.53
C TRP A 55 0.65 9.15 10.88
N HIS A 56 0.68 8.32 9.83
CA HIS A 56 1.91 8.07 9.07
C HIS A 56 2.38 9.32 8.34
N HIS A 57 1.47 10.06 7.71
CA HIS A 57 1.78 11.30 6.99
C HIS A 57 2.29 12.43 7.90
N ARG A 58 1.74 12.60 9.11
CA ARG A 58 2.26 13.60 10.06
C ARG A 58 3.66 13.26 10.53
N LYS A 59 3.96 11.97 10.72
CA LYS A 59 5.31 11.52 11.10
C LYS A 59 6.34 11.81 10.00
N GLU A 60 6.01 11.53 8.73
CA GLU A 60 6.92 11.87 7.63
C GLU A 60 7.07 13.38 7.45
N GLU A 61 6.01 14.17 7.63
CA GLU A 61 6.05 15.63 7.45
C GLU A 61 7.00 16.26 8.47
N PHE A 62 6.92 15.83 9.72
CA PHE A 62 7.85 16.24 10.75
C PHE A 62 9.30 15.87 10.41
N ALA A 63 9.54 14.62 9.97
CA ALA A 63 10.89 14.18 9.62
C ALA A 63 11.44 14.94 8.40
N CYS A 64 10.63 15.13 7.37
CA CYS A 64 11.01 15.80 6.13
C CYS A 64 11.26 17.30 6.35
N ASP A 65 10.48 17.96 7.21
CA ASP A 65 10.75 19.34 7.64
C ASP A 65 12.17 19.47 8.21
N LYS A 66 12.57 18.54 9.08
CA LYS A 66 13.92 18.57 9.69
C LYS A 66 15.03 18.19 8.71
N LEU A 67 14.78 17.29 7.78
CA LEU A 67 15.80 16.79 6.85
C LEU A 67 15.96 17.66 5.60
N PHE A 68 14.89 18.31 5.15
CA PHE A 68 14.83 19.00 3.85
C PHE A 68 14.22 20.40 3.90
N GLY A 69 13.61 20.82 5.02
CA GLY A 69 12.88 22.09 5.11
C GLY A 69 11.62 22.16 4.26
N LYS A 70 11.08 21.01 3.85
CA LYS A 70 9.85 20.86 3.06
C LYS A 70 9.15 19.55 3.39
N HIS A 71 7.89 19.41 3.00
CA HIS A 71 7.07 18.21 3.27
C HIS A 71 6.50 17.61 1.97
N PRO A 72 6.29 16.27 1.92
CA PRO A 72 5.67 15.61 0.79
C PRO A 72 4.18 15.95 0.72
N HIS A 73 3.75 16.58 -0.37
CA HIS A 73 2.34 16.88 -0.64
C HIS A 73 1.62 15.75 -1.39
N ILE A 74 2.38 14.94 -2.13
CA ILE A 74 1.87 13.77 -2.83
C ILE A 74 1.90 12.59 -1.85
N LYS A 75 0.71 12.11 -1.49
CA LYS A 75 0.51 11.03 -0.52
C LYS A 75 0.37 9.65 -1.19
N GLY A 76 0.35 9.63 -2.51
CA GLY A 76 0.05 8.44 -3.29
C GLY A 76 -0.32 8.78 -4.72
N VAL A 77 -0.79 7.78 -5.45
CA VAL A 77 -1.35 7.95 -6.80
C VAL A 77 -2.55 7.04 -7.02
N MET A 78 -3.42 7.45 -7.93
CA MET A 78 -4.54 6.66 -8.43
C MET A 78 -4.57 6.66 -9.96
N THR A 79 -5.15 5.62 -10.54
CA THR A 79 -5.34 5.45 -11.98
C THR A 79 -6.66 4.75 -12.24
N GLY A 80 -7.29 5.06 -13.38
CA GLY A 80 -8.62 4.55 -13.73
C GLY A 80 -9.76 5.42 -13.19
N GLU A 81 -10.99 5.02 -13.51
CA GLU A 81 -12.21 5.74 -13.16
C GLU A 81 -12.79 5.26 -11.81
N PRO A 82 -13.59 6.08 -11.10
CA PRO A 82 -14.28 5.64 -9.89
C PRO A 82 -15.06 4.33 -10.10
N ASN A 83 -14.94 3.40 -9.15
CA ASN A 83 -15.42 2.01 -9.18
C ASN A 83 -14.62 1.03 -10.04
N ASP A 84 -13.58 1.46 -10.76
CA ASP A 84 -12.61 0.59 -11.47
C ASP A 84 -11.18 1.14 -11.38
N ARG A 85 -10.91 1.96 -10.36
CA ARG A 85 -9.58 2.53 -10.13
C ARG A 85 -8.72 1.60 -9.29
N MET A 86 -7.43 1.76 -9.51
CA MET A 86 -6.38 1.24 -8.63
C MET A 86 -5.65 2.41 -8.02
N TRP A 87 -5.39 2.35 -6.72
CA TRP A 87 -4.68 3.41 -6.03
C TRP A 87 -3.78 2.89 -4.92
N VAL A 88 -2.76 3.68 -4.62
CA VAL A 88 -1.84 3.43 -3.52
C VAL A 88 -1.63 4.68 -2.70
N ILE A 89 -1.51 4.50 -1.40
CA ILE A 89 -1.04 5.53 -0.47
C ILE A 89 0.32 5.08 0.06
N TRP A 90 1.25 6.02 0.22
CA TRP A 90 2.59 5.73 0.70
C TRP A 90 3.05 6.67 1.80
N THR A 91 4.20 6.35 2.40
CA THR A 91 4.92 7.23 3.31
C THR A 91 6.44 7.10 3.16
N HIS A 92 7.15 8.17 3.51
CA HIS A 92 8.60 8.27 3.49
C HIS A 92 9.18 7.93 4.87
N ARG A 93 10.13 6.99 4.93
CA ARG A 93 10.80 6.62 6.18
C ARG A 93 12.31 6.71 6.05
N TYR A 94 12.90 7.56 6.89
CA TYR A 94 14.34 7.76 7.00
C TYR A 94 14.87 7.06 8.24
N TYR A 95 15.78 6.11 8.02
CA TYR A 95 16.54 5.42 9.07
C TYR A 95 17.98 5.97 9.18
N GLY A 96 18.41 6.75 8.19
CA GLY A 96 19.66 7.48 8.18
C GLY A 96 19.51 8.81 7.42
N HIS A 97 20.52 9.66 7.54
CA HIS A 97 20.52 10.95 6.85
C HIS A 97 20.50 10.76 5.32
N PRO A 98 19.69 11.54 4.55
CA PRO A 98 19.52 11.37 3.10
C PRO A 98 20.77 11.54 2.24
N HIS A 99 21.84 12.09 2.81
CA HIS A 99 23.14 12.29 2.14
C HIS A 99 24.20 11.28 2.57
N THR A 100 23.90 10.43 3.55
CA THR A 100 24.75 9.30 3.91
C THR A 100 24.41 8.14 2.99
N ILE A 101 25.42 7.34 2.62
CA ILE A 101 25.19 6.06 1.91
C ILE A 101 24.46 5.13 2.90
N SER A 102 23.14 5.11 2.81
CA SER A 102 22.26 4.17 3.49
C SER A 102 21.56 3.35 2.42
N LEU A 103 21.20 2.09 2.73
CA LEU A 103 20.33 1.27 1.86
C LEU A 103 18.98 0.99 2.54
N THR A 104 18.66 1.72 3.59
CA THR A 104 17.51 1.45 4.46
C THR A 104 16.41 2.49 4.38
N ASN A 105 16.66 3.70 3.86
CA ASN A 105 15.62 4.70 3.68
C ASN A 105 14.60 4.17 2.68
N THR A 106 13.33 4.16 3.05
CA THR A 106 12.31 3.36 2.37
C THR A 106 11.06 4.19 2.10
N LEU A 107 10.54 4.08 0.87
CA LEU A 107 9.17 4.46 0.56
C LEU A 107 8.29 3.25 0.85
N TYR A 108 7.45 3.38 1.86
CA TYR A 108 6.53 2.33 2.23
C TYR A 108 5.19 2.58 1.55
N ILE A 109 4.74 1.62 0.74
CA ILE A 109 3.34 1.58 0.34
C ILE A 109 2.53 1.18 1.58
N LEU A 110 1.72 2.12 2.06
CA LEU A 110 0.86 1.93 3.22
C LEU A 110 -0.29 1.00 2.87
N ARG A 111 -0.99 1.30 1.76
CA ARG A 111 -2.22 0.64 1.34
C ARG A 111 -2.27 0.55 -0.19
N VAL A 112 -2.71 -0.59 -0.72
CA VAL A 112 -3.02 -0.80 -2.14
C VAL A 112 -4.47 -1.20 -2.27
N VAL A 113 -5.24 -0.49 -3.09
CA VAL A 113 -6.64 -0.81 -3.33
C VAL A 113 -6.91 -0.97 -4.82
N LYS A 114 -7.75 -1.95 -5.11
CA LYS A 114 -8.31 -2.24 -6.43
C LYS A 114 -9.82 -2.35 -6.26
N GLU A 115 -10.55 -1.41 -6.86
CA GLU A 115 -12.00 -1.27 -6.61
C GLU A 115 -12.83 -2.37 -7.29
N HIS A 116 -12.41 -2.86 -8.45
CA HIS A 116 -13.14 -3.89 -9.18
C HIS A 116 -12.30 -5.15 -9.43
N GLN A 117 -12.88 -6.31 -9.14
CA GLN A 117 -12.28 -7.61 -9.47
C GLN A 117 -12.97 -8.22 -10.71
N SER A 118 -12.60 -7.77 -11.90
CA SER A 118 -13.03 -8.47 -13.13
C SER A 118 -12.22 -9.75 -13.34
N LYS A 119 -12.89 -10.78 -13.86
CA LYS A 119 -12.29 -12.05 -14.30
C LYS A 119 -11.93 -12.05 -15.79
N ASP A 120 -12.19 -10.97 -16.51
CA ASP A 120 -11.90 -10.88 -17.93
C ASP A 120 -10.38 -10.75 -18.20
N HIS A 121 -9.92 -11.31 -19.31
CA HIS A 121 -8.51 -11.28 -19.70
C HIS A 121 -8.03 -9.86 -20.02
N GLU A 122 -8.82 -9.09 -20.78
CA GLU A 122 -8.48 -7.71 -21.15
C GLU A 122 -8.32 -6.83 -19.90
N GLN A 123 -9.25 -6.93 -18.95
CA GLN A 123 -9.15 -6.22 -17.68
C GLN A 123 -7.95 -6.67 -16.83
N ARG A 124 -7.52 -7.94 -16.94
CA ARG A 124 -6.30 -8.42 -16.26
C ARG A 124 -5.02 -7.83 -16.84
N GLU A 125 -4.95 -7.53 -18.12
CA GLU A 125 -3.81 -6.83 -18.73
C GLU A 125 -3.84 -5.35 -18.35
N HIS A 126 -5.02 -4.72 -18.40
CA HIS A 126 -5.19 -3.33 -17.97
C HIS A 126 -4.74 -3.13 -16.51
N GLN A 127 -5.05 -4.06 -15.60
CA GLN A 127 -4.58 -4.02 -14.22
C GLN A 127 -3.05 -4.11 -14.08
N VAL A 128 -2.38 -4.84 -14.97
CA VAL A 128 -0.91 -4.92 -14.99
C VAL A 128 -0.32 -3.58 -15.42
N GLU A 129 -0.93 -2.92 -16.40
CA GLU A 129 -0.52 -1.58 -16.83
C GLU A 129 -0.75 -0.54 -15.73
N GLN A 130 -1.91 -0.56 -15.08
CA GLN A 130 -2.23 0.29 -13.92
C GLN A 130 -1.20 0.11 -12.80
N MET A 131 -0.92 -1.14 -12.40
CA MET A 131 0.08 -1.43 -11.37
C MET A 131 1.48 -1.01 -11.79
N ARG A 132 1.86 -1.22 -13.05
CA ARG A 132 3.17 -0.79 -13.59
C ARG A 132 3.29 0.74 -13.49
N ALA A 133 2.25 1.48 -13.87
CA ALA A 133 2.19 2.93 -13.78
C ALA A 133 2.36 3.42 -12.32
N ILE A 134 1.62 2.81 -11.40
CA ILE A 134 1.68 3.07 -9.96
C ILE A 134 3.10 2.83 -9.41
N LEU A 135 3.70 1.68 -9.70
CA LEU A 135 5.02 1.33 -9.20
C LEU A 135 6.11 2.24 -9.77
N TRP A 136 5.96 2.68 -11.02
CA TRP A 136 6.85 3.66 -11.63
C TRP A 136 6.75 5.02 -10.92
N ALA A 137 5.54 5.49 -10.63
CA ALA A 137 5.32 6.71 -9.85
C ALA A 137 5.90 6.60 -8.43
N ALA A 138 5.75 5.46 -7.76
CA ALA A 138 6.33 5.22 -6.45
C ALA A 138 7.88 5.20 -6.47
N GLN A 139 8.48 4.65 -7.53
CA GLN A 139 9.94 4.68 -7.73
C GLN A 139 10.45 6.09 -8.03
N HIS A 140 9.69 6.87 -8.80
CA HIS A 140 10.00 8.27 -9.06
C HIS A 140 9.94 9.10 -7.76
N GLU A 141 8.86 8.97 -6.98
CA GLU A 141 8.74 9.61 -5.67
C GLU A 141 9.89 9.22 -4.74
N ALA A 142 10.22 7.92 -4.67
CA ALA A 142 11.35 7.45 -3.87
C ALA A 142 12.67 8.11 -4.30
N THR A 143 12.89 8.28 -5.60
CA THR A 143 14.10 8.92 -6.14
C THR A 143 14.15 10.40 -5.78
N GLU A 144 13.05 11.14 -5.98
CA GLU A 144 12.93 12.57 -5.66
C GLU A 144 13.19 12.85 -4.17
N TRP A 145 12.79 11.92 -3.30
CA TRP A 145 12.94 12.01 -1.85
C TRP A 145 14.19 11.31 -1.29
N LYS A 146 15.12 10.88 -2.15
CA LYS A 146 16.39 10.23 -1.75
C LYS A 146 16.17 8.99 -0.88
N LEU A 147 15.21 8.16 -1.28
CA LEU A 147 14.91 6.87 -0.67
C LEU A 147 15.54 5.75 -1.50
N ASP A 148 15.98 4.69 -0.82
CA ASP A 148 16.79 3.63 -1.42
C ASP A 148 15.94 2.54 -2.09
N CYS A 149 14.70 2.37 -1.61
CA CYS A 149 13.80 1.35 -2.12
C CYS A 149 12.32 1.65 -1.84
N VAL A 150 11.46 0.98 -2.62
CA VAL A 150 10.01 0.90 -2.38
C VAL A 150 9.70 -0.45 -1.73
N LYS A 151 8.90 -0.46 -0.66
CA LYS A 151 8.44 -1.69 0.00
C LYS A 151 6.91 -1.73 0.09
N MET A 152 6.34 -2.85 -0.36
CA MET A 152 4.99 -3.28 -0.03
C MET A 152 5.06 -4.30 1.09
N TRP A 153 4.22 -4.14 2.11
CA TRP A 153 4.14 -5.05 3.24
C TRP A 153 2.88 -5.90 3.12
N ASP A 154 3.04 -7.22 3.17
CA ASP A 154 1.97 -8.22 3.11
C ASP A 154 0.81 -7.89 2.12
N PRO A 155 1.11 -7.55 0.85
CA PRO A 155 0.06 -7.20 -0.11
C PRO A 155 -0.79 -8.43 -0.42
N ALA A 156 -2.08 -8.24 -0.69
CA ALA A 156 -2.99 -9.33 -1.04
C ALA A 156 -2.48 -10.18 -2.24
N HIS A 157 -2.78 -11.48 -2.26
CA HIS A 157 -2.33 -12.40 -3.32
C HIS A 157 -2.64 -11.92 -4.74
N ILE A 158 -3.80 -11.30 -4.95
CA ILE A 158 -4.16 -10.73 -6.24
C ILE A 158 -3.21 -9.60 -6.67
N ILE A 159 -2.78 -8.76 -5.74
CA ILE A 159 -1.82 -7.68 -5.98
C ILE A 159 -0.45 -8.28 -6.27
N GLN A 160 -0.02 -9.29 -5.53
CA GLN A 160 1.24 -10.00 -5.79
C GLN A 160 1.32 -10.54 -7.22
N ASN A 161 0.26 -11.22 -7.68
CA ASN A 161 0.19 -11.77 -9.04
C ASN A 161 0.24 -10.68 -10.12
N VAL A 162 -0.40 -9.53 -9.87
CA VAL A 162 -0.35 -8.39 -10.80
C VAL A 162 1.06 -7.79 -10.83
N VAL A 163 1.71 -7.63 -9.68
CA VAL A 163 3.09 -7.11 -9.56
C VAL A 163 4.08 -8.01 -10.32
N GLU A 164 3.96 -9.33 -10.20
CA GLU A 164 4.81 -10.29 -10.91
C GLU A 164 4.74 -10.12 -12.43
N ARG A 165 3.55 -9.82 -12.95
CA ARG A 165 3.33 -9.61 -14.39
C ARG A 165 3.78 -8.25 -14.90
N THR A 166 4.10 -7.28 -14.04
CA THR A 166 4.57 -5.95 -14.48
C THR A 166 5.92 -6.00 -15.17
N GLY A 167 6.76 -7.01 -14.88
CA GLY A 167 8.15 -7.09 -15.33
C GLY A 167 9.11 -6.18 -14.55
N ILE A 168 8.63 -5.43 -13.54
CA ILE A 168 9.48 -4.61 -12.69
C ILE A 168 10.31 -5.54 -11.79
N ARG A 169 11.63 -5.31 -11.75
CA ARG A 169 12.55 -6.08 -10.89
C ARG A 169 12.19 -5.84 -9.43
N HIS A 170 11.80 -6.91 -8.74
CA HIS A 170 11.49 -6.90 -7.32
C HIS A 170 11.97 -8.20 -6.67
N ARG A 171 11.93 -8.23 -5.33
CA ARG A 171 12.23 -9.43 -4.54
C ARG A 171 11.19 -9.57 -3.45
N ARG A 172 10.62 -10.78 -3.34
CA ARG A 172 9.78 -11.16 -2.21
C ARG A 172 10.64 -11.64 -1.06
N VAL A 173 10.37 -11.14 0.14
CA VAL A 173 11.07 -11.56 1.37
C VAL A 173 10.01 -11.92 2.39
N LYS A 174 10.04 -13.16 2.86
CA LYS A 174 9.27 -13.58 4.03
C LYS A 174 10.05 -13.16 5.27
N ARG A 175 9.39 -12.51 6.22
CA ARG A 175 9.98 -12.12 7.51
C ARG A 175 9.40 -13.03 8.57
N ASP A 176 10.26 -13.79 9.23
CA ASP A 176 9.85 -14.78 10.23
C ASP A 176 10.35 -14.43 11.65
N GLU A 177 11.12 -13.34 11.82
CA GLU A 177 11.79 -13.00 13.10
C GLU A 177 11.36 -11.66 13.72
N GLU A 178 10.95 -10.67 12.92
CA GLU A 178 10.64 -9.32 13.41
C GLU A 178 9.38 -8.76 12.77
N SER A 179 8.65 -7.92 13.52
CA SER A 179 7.39 -7.29 13.09
C SER A 179 6.34 -8.32 12.68
N ILE A 180 5.94 -9.16 13.64
CA ILE A 180 4.89 -10.19 13.48
C ILE A 180 3.61 -9.68 14.14
N ALA A 181 2.48 -9.76 13.42
CA ALA A 181 1.21 -9.24 13.91
C ALA A 181 0.76 -10.11 15.09
N SER A 182 0.39 -9.47 16.19
CA SER A 182 0.01 -10.15 17.42
C SER A 182 -1.33 -9.63 17.92
N LEU A 183 -2.19 -10.53 18.35
CA LEU A 183 -3.50 -10.22 18.91
C LEU A 183 -3.65 -10.89 20.27
N LEU A 184 -4.07 -10.11 21.26
CA LEU A 184 -4.51 -10.65 22.53
C LEU A 184 -6.03 -10.86 22.46
N TRP A 185 -6.46 -12.13 22.42
CA TRP A 185 -7.87 -12.50 22.22
C TRP A 185 -8.50 -13.03 23.51
N PHE A 186 -9.61 -12.41 23.93
CA PHE A 186 -10.44 -12.84 25.05
C PHE A 186 -11.86 -13.26 24.62
N GLY A 187 -12.14 -13.33 23.31
CA GLY A 187 -13.45 -13.70 22.79
C GLY A 187 -13.72 -15.21 22.84
N GLU A 188 -14.94 -15.61 22.48
CA GLU A 188 -15.34 -17.02 22.43
C GLU A 188 -14.53 -17.83 21.39
N GLY A 189 -14.43 -19.14 21.59
CA GLY A 189 -13.64 -20.06 20.75
C GLY A 189 -12.32 -20.50 21.39
N SER A 190 -11.54 -21.31 20.67
CA SER A 190 -10.28 -21.85 21.19
C SER A 190 -9.15 -20.82 21.25
N GLY A 191 -9.33 -19.63 20.64
CA GLY A 191 -8.30 -18.59 20.50
C GLY A 191 -7.08 -19.05 19.71
N LYS A 192 -7.15 -20.22 19.05
CA LYS A 192 -6.05 -20.78 18.29
C LYS A 192 -5.92 -20.06 16.95
N GLU A 193 -4.67 -19.93 16.49
CA GLU A 193 -4.28 -19.24 15.26
C GLU A 193 -5.04 -19.75 14.02
N ASP A 194 -5.39 -21.03 13.98
CA ASP A 194 -6.11 -21.65 12.86
C ASP A 194 -7.55 -21.15 12.69
N MET A 195 -8.14 -20.53 13.71
CA MET A 195 -9.50 -19.97 13.70
C MET A 195 -9.54 -18.46 13.45
N ILE A 196 -8.37 -17.80 13.36
CA ILE A 196 -8.24 -16.35 13.15
C ILE A 196 -7.64 -16.09 11.77
N GLU A 197 -8.23 -15.16 11.04
CA GLU A 197 -7.72 -14.70 9.75
C GLU A 197 -7.39 -13.21 9.84
N TRP A 198 -6.15 -12.83 9.51
CA TRP A 198 -5.77 -11.42 9.38
C TRP A 198 -6.07 -10.91 7.98
N LEU A 199 -6.90 -9.88 7.88
CA LEU A 199 -7.19 -9.18 6.65
C LEU A 199 -6.41 -7.86 6.61
N GLY A 200 -5.75 -7.61 5.48
CA GLY A 200 -5.08 -6.34 5.18
C GLY A 200 -3.98 -5.99 6.18
N ASN A 201 -3.14 -6.94 6.57
CA ASN A 201 -1.99 -6.74 7.46
C ASN A 201 -0.82 -5.94 6.82
N GLU A 202 -1.15 -4.92 6.04
CA GLU A 202 -0.24 -4.10 5.25
C GLU A 202 0.40 -3.01 6.12
N LYS A 203 1.31 -2.20 5.54
CA LYS A 203 2.23 -1.35 6.31
C LYS A 203 1.50 -0.30 7.17
N TYR A 204 0.29 0.12 6.81
CA TYR A 204 -0.50 1.06 7.60
C TYR A 204 -0.76 0.58 9.04
N GLY A 205 -0.81 -0.74 9.27
CA GLY A 205 -0.97 -1.33 10.61
C GLY A 205 0.27 -1.24 11.52
N TRP A 206 1.41 -0.75 11.01
CA TRP A 206 2.71 -0.87 11.68
C TRP A 206 3.40 0.47 11.84
N ARG A 207 3.79 0.83 13.06
CA ARG A 207 4.38 2.14 13.39
C ARG A 207 5.82 2.36 12.88
#